data_AF-A0A830EEC4-F1
#
_entry.id   AF-A0A830EEC4-F1
#
_cell.length_a   1.000
_cell.length_b   1.000
_cell.length_c   1.000
_cell.angle_alpha   90.00
_cell.angle_beta   90.00
_cell.angle_gamma   90.00
#
_symmetry.space_group_name_H-M   'P 1'
#
loop_
_entity.id
_entity.type
_entity.pdbx_description
1 polymer ?
#
loop_
_entity_poly.entity_id
_entity_poly.type
_entity_poly.pdbx_seq_one_letter_code
_entity_poly.pdbx_strand_id
1 'polypeptide(L)'
;MRLVQVLVPTGKREAVLRTLDEEGVDYAVSEETSGRDFVAVVTFPVPKEAVEPVLARLREAGVERDAYTVVVAAETVASKRFDQLREQYEEDEENGDRIAREELASKAAELAPSVPTYVLMTAISALVATAGLLLDSPAVVVGSMVIAPLVGPAMSASVGTVVDDDEMFARGVRLQALGGLLAVGAAAVFAFLLRQTGAVPLSPAEVLSIPEVDERLAPDVLSLVIALGAGAAGAISLSSGVSTALVGVMIAAALVPPTAVVGIGIAWGAPEAVVGSAILVLVNILSVNFVAIGVLWRQGYRPERWIRRDEARRAAFFRIAVIGVGLLVLSSFLGAVTYTTYRNADFQTDARDAVEDALSDTDARLLSMELQYDSGPLQEPEGIVVTVGYDPASDPPVVERELTRRVNAVAPEPLSPWGASEIDVQVRYVAVVE
;
A
#
# COMPACT_ATOMS: atom_id res chain seq x y z
N MET A 1 19.79 -6.18 -21.89
CA MET A 1 21.23 -6.00 -22.16
C MET A 1 21.75 -4.82 -21.36
N ARG A 2 22.99 -4.92 -20.89
CA ARG A 2 23.72 -3.85 -20.19
C ARG A 2 25.13 -3.77 -20.74
N LEU A 3 25.67 -2.56 -20.79
CA LEU A 3 27.10 -2.32 -20.99
C LEU A 3 27.69 -2.01 -19.62
N VAL A 4 28.61 -2.84 -19.17
CA VAL A 4 29.25 -2.71 -17.86
C VAL A 4 30.66 -2.16 -18.06
N GLN A 5 31.04 -1.15 -17.30
CA GLN A 5 32.39 -0.59 -17.24
C GLN A 5 32.93 -0.76 -15.83
N VAL A 6 34.10 -1.36 -15.69
CA VAL A 6 34.73 -1.63 -14.39
C VAL A 6 36.16 -1.10 -14.40
N LEU A 7 36.53 -0.33 -13.37
CA LEU A 7 37.92 -0.01 -13.09
C LEU A 7 38.63 -1.20 -12.44
N VAL A 8 39.77 -1.58 -12.99
CA VAL A 8 40.54 -2.74 -12.54
C VAL A 8 41.69 -2.32 -11.62
N PRO A 9 41.73 -2.81 -10.37
CA PRO A 9 42.80 -2.49 -9.44
C PRO A 9 44.18 -2.97 -9.91
N THR A 10 45.21 -2.30 -9.41
CA THR A 10 46.60 -2.67 -9.70
C THR A 10 46.89 -4.13 -9.31
N GLY A 11 47.50 -4.89 -10.23
CA GLY A 11 47.81 -6.31 -10.03
C GLY A 11 46.63 -7.28 -10.23
N LYS A 12 45.43 -6.79 -10.56
CA LYS A 12 44.23 -7.64 -10.79
C LYS A 12 43.85 -7.82 -12.26
N ARG A 13 44.53 -7.13 -13.19
CA ARG A 13 44.24 -7.15 -14.64
C ARG A 13 44.08 -8.56 -15.20
N GLU A 14 45.08 -9.42 -15.05
CA GLU A 14 45.03 -10.78 -15.61
C GLU A 14 43.90 -11.63 -14.99
N ALA A 15 43.67 -11.48 -13.69
CA ALA A 15 42.59 -12.20 -13.01
C ALA A 15 41.20 -11.79 -13.53
N VAL A 16 40.97 -10.50 -13.72
CA VAL A 16 39.72 -9.95 -14.27
C VAL A 16 39.49 -10.41 -15.71
N LEU A 17 40.50 -10.28 -16.58
CA LEU A 17 40.37 -10.67 -17.99
C LEU A 17 40.12 -12.18 -18.13
N ARG A 18 40.86 -13.00 -17.38
CA ARG A 18 40.64 -14.46 -17.36
C ARG A 18 39.23 -14.82 -16.92
N THR A 19 38.69 -14.11 -15.92
CA THR A 19 37.32 -14.34 -15.44
C THR A 19 36.29 -14.04 -16.54
N LEU A 20 36.47 -12.94 -17.29
CA LEU A 20 35.59 -12.60 -18.41
C LEU A 20 35.71 -13.60 -19.57
N ASP A 21 36.92 -14.09 -19.85
CA ASP A 21 37.15 -15.14 -20.85
C ASP A 21 36.48 -16.46 -20.44
N GLU A 22 36.54 -16.84 -19.16
CA GLU A 22 35.89 -18.03 -18.60
C GLU A 22 34.36 -17.94 -18.65
N GLU A 23 33.79 -16.76 -18.43
CA GLU A 23 32.35 -16.48 -18.55
C GLU A 23 31.91 -16.24 -20.02
N GLY A 24 32.83 -16.33 -20.99
CA GLY A 24 32.52 -16.18 -22.42
C GLY A 24 32.11 -14.77 -22.84
N VAL A 25 32.46 -13.76 -22.05
CA VAL A 25 32.04 -12.36 -22.24
C VAL A 25 33.01 -11.65 -23.17
N ASP A 26 32.51 -10.95 -24.19
CA ASP A 26 33.34 -10.04 -24.98
C ASP A 26 33.66 -8.77 -24.20
N TYR A 27 34.88 -8.25 -24.33
CA TYR A 27 35.29 -7.05 -23.62
C TYR A 27 36.24 -6.18 -24.43
N ALA A 28 36.24 -4.89 -24.11
CA ALA A 28 37.24 -3.92 -24.53
C ALA A 28 38.03 -3.43 -23.31
N VAL A 29 39.35 -3.37 -23.43
CA VAL A 29 40.24 -2.88 -22.36
C VAL A 29 40.84 -1.56 -22.80
N SER A 30 40.74 -0.55 -21.94
CA SER A 30 41.44 0.73 -22.08
C SER A 30 42.39 0.92 -20.90
N GLU A 31 43.57 1.49 -21.12
CA GLU A 31 44.48 1.81 -20.03
C GLU A 31 43.95 2.99 -19.21
N GLU A 32 44.05 2.88 -17.89
CA GLU A 32 43.72 3.95 -16.95
C GLU A 32 45.00 4.76 -16.71
N THR A 33 44.95 6.07 -16.98
CA THR A 33 46.14 6.94 -16.96
C THR A 33 46.06 8.06 -15.91
N SER A 34 44.98 8.13 -15.12
CA SER A 34 44.82 9.15 -14.09
C SER A 34 45.72 8.96 -12.87
N GLY A 35 46.46 7.85 -12.79
CA GLY A 35 47.46 7.59 -11.75
C GLY A 35 46.86 7.26 -10.39
N ARG A 36 45.62 6.75 -10.37
CA ARG A 36 44.94 6.22 -9.18
C ARG A 36 45.36 4.77 -8.94
N ASP A 37 44.77 4.11 -7.95
CA ASP A 37 45.03 2.69 -7.62
C ASP A 37 44.55 1.67 -8.70
N PHE A 38 44.18 2.15 -9.90
CA PHE A 38 43.61 1.38 -11.01
C PHE A 38 44.53 1.41 -12.24
N VAL A 39 44.52 0.34 -13.02
CA VAL A 39 45.43 0.15 -14.18
C VAL A 39 44.71 0.05 -15.52
N ALA A 40 43.40 -0.24 -15.50
CA ALA A 40 42.61 -0.38 -16.72
C ALA A 40 41.13 -0.11 -16.45
N VAL A 41 40.42 0.28 -17.51
CA VAL A 41 38.96 0.27 -17.60
C VAL A 41 38.60 -0.91 -18.52
N VAL A 42 37.79 -1.84 -18.03
CA VAL A 42 37.26 -2.94 -18.85
C VAL A 42 35.78 -2.69 -19.10
N THR A 43 35.39 -2.68 -20.38
CA THR A 43 34.02 -2.44 -20.83
C THR A 43 33.49 -3.69 -21.53
N PHE A 44 32.35 -4.22 -21.11
CA PHE A 44 31.81 -5.46 -21.64
C PHE A 44 30.27 -5.47 -21.68
N PRO A 45 29.65 -5.94 -22.78
CA PRO A 45 28.21 -6.12 -22.84
C PRO A 45 27.78 -7.46 -22.24
N VAL A 46 26.71 -7.45 -21.45
CA VAL A 46 26.11 -8.66 -20.85
C VAL A 46 24.57 -8.60 -20.90
N PRO A 47 23.88 -9.76 -21.00
CA PRO A 47 22.44 -9.88 -20.73
C PRO A 47 22.08 -9.30 -19.35
N LYS A 48 20.81 -8.91 -19.12
CA LYS A 48 20.46 -8.26 -17.83
C LYS A 48 20.66 -9.22 -16.66
N GLU A 49 20.32 -10.48 -16.92
CA GLU A 49 20.31 -11.64 -16.04
C GLU A 49 21.74 -12.04 -15.66
N ALA A 50 22.69 -11.82 -16.58
CA ALA A 50 24.12 -12.13 -16.44
C ALA A 50 24.93 -11.05 -15.71
N VAL A 51 24.37 -9.84 -15.47
CA VAL A 51 25.10 -8.75 -14.82
C VAL A 51 25.55 -9.15 -13.42
N GLU A 52 24.64 -9.63 -12.58
CA GLU A 52 24.97 -9.99 -11.18
C GLU A 52 25.94 -11.18 -11.10
N PRO A 53 25.73 -12.31 -11.82
CA PRO A 53 26.69 -13.42 -11.84
C PRO A 53 28.10 -13.00 -12.27
N VAL A 54 28.21 -12.23 -13.36
CA VAL A 54 29.51 -11.77 -13.86
C VAL A 54 30.17 -10.80 -12.87
N LEU A 55 29.42 -9.86 -12.28
CA LEU A 55 29.96 -8.97 -11.25
C LEU A 55 30.40 -9.74 -10.00
N ALA A 56 29.65 -10.77 -9.57
CA ALA A 56 30.03 -11.60 -8.43
C ALA A 56 31.36 -12.33 -8.66
N ARG A 57 31.57 -12.89 -9.86
CA ARG A 57 32.84 -13.51 -10.27
C ARG A 57 33.99 -12.51 -10.30
N LEU A 58 33.75 -11.30 -10.82
CA LEU A 58 34.74 -10.23 -10.79
C LEU A 58 35.12 -9.80 -9.37
N ARG A 59 34.14 -9.79 -8.44
CA ARG A 59 34.40 -9.55 -7.01
C ARG A 59 35.29 -10.63 -6.40
N GLU A 60 35.08 -11.91 -6.75
CA GLU A 60 35.95 -13.03 -6.34
C GLU A 60 37.38 -12.88 -6.92
N ALA A 61 37.50 -12.35 -8.14
CA ALA A 61 38.78 -12.07 -8.79
C ALA A 61 39.54 -10.86 -8.20
N GLY A 62 38.89 -10.07 -7.34
CA GLY A 62 39.50 -8.96 -6.61
C GLY A 62 39.10 -7.57 -7.10
N VAL A 63 38.00 -7.43 -7.84
CA VAL A 63 37.33 -6.13 -8.06
C VAL A 63 36.53 -5.82 -6.79
N GLU A 64 37.03 -4.90 -5.96
CA GLU A 64 36.34 -4.51 -4.74
C GLU A 64 35.01 -3.79 -5.04
N ARG A 65 34.06 -3.80 -4.10
CA ARG A 65 32.75 -3.14 -4.28
C ARG A 65 32.87 -1.62 -4.47
N ASP A 66 33.97 -1.04 -4.01
CA ASP A 66 34.26 0.38 -4.11
C ASP A 66 34.97 0.72 -5.44
N ALA A 67 35.29 -0.30 -6.25
CA ALA A 67 35.79 -0.08 -7.59
C ALA A 67 34.69 0.55 -8.45
N TYR A 68 35.05 1.62 -9.14
CA TYR A 68 34.15 2.35 -10.03
C TYR A 68 33.55 1.40 -11.07
N THR A 69 32.27 1.10 -10.91
CA THR A 69 31.48 0.23 -11.77
C THR A 69 30.29 1.02 -12.31
N VAL A 70 30.19 1.12 -13.63
CA VAL A 70 29.08 1.81 -14.31
C VAL A 70 28.32 0.80 -15.14
N VAL A 71 27.01 0.74 -14.94
CA VAL A 71 26.11 -0.14 -15.69
C VAL A 71 25.16 0.73 -16.51
N VAL A 72 25.28 0.66 -17.84
CA VAL A 72 24.48 1.47 -18.77
C VAL A 72 23.51 0.58 -19.54
N ALA A 73 22.30 1.04 -19.78
CA ALA A 73 21.38 0.39 -20.70
C ALA A 73 21.90 0.51 -22.15
N ALA A 74 22.17 -0.63 -22.79
CA ALA A 74 22.51 -0.68 -24.21
C ALA A 74 21.25 -0.96 -25.03
N GLU A 75 21.03 -0.20 -26.10
CA GLU A 75 19.91 -0.41 -27.01
C GLU A 75 20.08 -1.67 -27.86
N THR A 76 21.30 -1.97 -28.29
CA THR A 76 21.63 -3.17 -29.07
C THR A 76 23.08 -3.56 -28.85
N VAL A 77 23.31 -4.87 -28.78
CA VAL A 77 24.65 -5.48 -28.80
C VAL A 77 24.65 -6.49 -29.94
N ALA A 78 25.59 -6.36 -30.87
CA ALA A 78 25.75 -7.29 -31.98
C ALA A 78 27.00 -8.14 -31.74
N SER A 79 26.85 -9.26 -31.04
CA SER A 79 27.92 -10.24 -30.83
C SER A 79 27.35 -11.65 -30.72
N LYS A 80 27.98 -12.61 -31.42
CA LYS A 80 27.62 -14.02 -31.33
C LYS A 80 27.83 -14.61 -29.93
N ARG A 81 28.87 -14.17 -29.22
CA ARG A 81 29.12 -14.59 -27.84
C ARG A 81 28.09 -13.98 -26.89
N PHE A 82 27.68 -12.74 -27.14
CA PHE A 82 26.58 -12.14 -26.41
C PHE A 82 25.27 -12.92 -26.60
N ASP A 83 24.95 -13.31 -27.83
CA ASP A 83 23.73 -14.09 -28.12
C ASP A 83 23.77 -15.47 -27.42
N GLN A 84 24.91 -16.15 -27.44
CA GLN A 84 25.11 -17.42 -26.70
C GLN A 84 24.99 -17.24 -25.19
N LEU A 85 25.60 -16.18 -24.65
CA LEU A 85 25.52 -15.83 -23.23
C LEU A 85 24.07 -15.54 -22.85
N ARG A 86 23.32 -14.87 -23.72
CA ARG A 86 21.91 -14.58 -23.51
C ARG A 86 21.07 -15.85 -23.43
N GLU A 87 21.21 -16.76 -24.39
CA GLU A 87 20.51 -18.06 -24.36
C GLU A 87 20.84 -18.84 -23.08
N GLN A 88 22.11 -18.89 -22.70
CA GLN A 88 22.56 -19.58 -21.47
C GLN A 88 21.90 -19.02 -20.21
N TYR A 89 21.79 -17.71 -20.08
CA TYR A 89 21.23 -17.06 -18.87
C TYR A 89 19.69 -16.92 -18.92
N GLU A 90 19.07 -16.99 -20.11
CA GLU A 90 17.60 -17.05 -20.26
C GLU A 90 17.04 -18.45 -19.95
N GLU A 91 17.79 -19.52 -20.23
CA GLU A 91 17.41 -20.91 -19.90
C GLU A 91 17.56 -21.26 -18.41
N ASP A 92 18.28 -20.44 -17.65
CA ASP A 92 18.57 -20.67 -16.24
C ASP A 92 17.39 -20.21 -15.36
N GLU A 93 16.53 -21.15 -14.95
CA GLU A 93 15.32 -20.88 -14.15
C GLU A 93 15.59 -20.09 -12.85
N GLU A 94 16.81 -20.16 -12.30
CA GLU A 94 17.22 -19.43 -11.10
C GLU A 94 17.46 -17.91 -11.33
N ASN A 95 17.72 -17.49 -12.57
CA ASN A 95 18.07 -16.11 -12.93
C ASN A 95 16.98 -15.37 -13.75
N GLY A 96 15.87 -16.04 -14.05
CA GLY A 96 14.80 -15.52 -14.91
C GLY A 96 14.35 -14.09 -14.58
N ASP A 97 14.47 -13.21 -15.58
CA ASP A 97 14.14 -11.77 -15.60
C ASP A 97 14.79 -10.89 -14.51
N ARG A 98 15.67 -11.42 -13.65
CA ARG A 98 16.22 -10.68 -12.51
C ARG A 98 17.31 -9.68 -12.93
N ILE A 99 17.17 -8.42 -12.53
CA ILE A 99 18.24 -7.41 -12.67
C ILE A 99 19.25 -7.45 -11.52
N ALA A 100 20.46 -6.92 -11.74
CA ALA A 100 21.49 -6.80 -10.71
C ALA A 100 21.06 -5.95 -9.50
N ARG A 101 21.66 -6.21 -8.32
CA ARG A 101 21.33 -5.53 -7.06
C ARG A 101 21.58 -4.02 -7.14
N GLU A 102 22.70 -3.62 -7.72
CA GLU A 102 23.04 -2.22 -7.91
C GLU A 102 22.06 -1.54 -8.88
N GLU A 103 21.59 -2.27 -9.90
CA GLU A 103 20.57 -1.76 -10.82
C GLU A 103 19.21 -1.63 -10.12
N LEU A 104 18.83 -2.61 -9.30
CA LEU A 104 17.61 -2.59 -8.47
C LEU A 104 17.63 -1.38 -7.52
N ALA A 105 18.77 -1.16 -6.85
CA ALA A 105 18.96 -0.03 -5.95
C ALA A 105 18.88 1.31 -6.69
N SER A 106 19.55 1.45 -7.84
CA SER A 106 19.49 2.66 -8.69
C SER A 106 18.06 2.94 -9.14
N LYS A 107 17.35 1.94 -9.68
CA LYS A 107 15.96 2.09 -10.11
C LYS A 107 15.05 2.52 -8.96
N ALA A 108 15.15 1.90 -7.80
CA ALA A 108 14.36 2.32 -6.64
C ALA A 108 14.69 3.74 -6.18
N ALA A 109 15.95 4.16 -6.24
CA ALA A 109 16.35 5.52 -5.91
C ALA A 109 15.84 6.55 -6.94
N GLU A 110 15.82 6.20 -8.23
CA GLU A 110 15.29 7.04 -9.33
C GLU A 110 13.77 7.25 -9.24
N LEU A 111 13.04 6.28 -8.68
CA LEU A 111 11.59 6.42 -8.45
C LEU A 111 11.24 7.47 -7.38
N ALA A 112 12.19 7.84 -6.53
CA ALA A 112 11.99 8.88 -5.52
C ALA A 112 12.41 10.25 -6.10
N PRO A 113 11.45 11.14 -6.44
CA PRO A 113 11.78 12.45 -6.96
C PRO A 113 12.53 13.30 -5.92
N SER A 114 13.08 14.43 -6.36
CA SER A 114 13.69 15.40 -5.45
C SER A 114 12.68 15.82 -4.36
N VAL A 115 13.16 16.08 -3.13
CA VAL A 115 12.29 16.44 -1.99
C VAL A 115 11.32 17.58 -2.31
N PRO A 116 11.71 18.68 -2.99
CA PRO A 116 10.76 19.75 -3.35
C PRO A 116 9.65 19.26 -4.29
N THR A 117 10.00 18.49 -5.32
CA THR A 117 9.01 17.91 -6.25
C THR A 117 8.10 16.92 -5.52
N TYR A 118 8.67 16.08 -4.65
CA TYR A 118 7.92 15.13 -3.83
C TYR A 118 6.87 15.84 -2.98
N VAL A 119 7.28 16.90 -2.26
CA VAL A 119 6.40 17.72 -1.42
C VAL A 119 5.29 18.35 -2.24
N LEU A 120 5.63 19.02 -3.35
CA LEU A 120 4.63 19.69 -4.19
C LEU A 120 3.61 18.70 -4.78
N MET A 121 4.09 17.60 -5.37
CA MET A 121 3.21 16.60 -5.99
C MET A 121 2.32 15.90 -4.96
N THR A 122 2.85 15.60 -3.77
CA THR A 122 2.07 15.01 -2.68
C THR A 122 0.99 15.97 -2.19
N ALA A 123 1.30 17.26 -2.03
CA ALA A 123 0.31 18.26 -1.65
C ALA A 123 -0.78 18.44 -2.72
N ILE A 124 -0.41 18.52 -4.01
CA ILE A 124 -1.37 18.60 -5.12
C ILE A 124 -2.25 17.34 -5.17
N SER A 125 -1.66 16.16 -5.05
CA SER A 125 -2.41 14.91 -5.00
C SER A 125 -3.41 14.89 -3.85
N ALA A 126 -3.01 15.27 -2.63
CA ALA A 126 -3.90 15.33 -1.47
C ALA A 126 -5.05 16.33 -1.65
N LEU A 127 -4.78 17.50 -2.26
CA LEU A 127 -5.80 18.50 -2.61
C LEU A 127 -6.84 17.93 -3.58
N VAL A 128 -6.37 17.32 -4.67
CA VAL A 128 -7.22 16.73 -5.71
C VAL A 128 -7.99 15.53 -5.16
N ALA A 129 -7.36 14.70 -4.33
CA ALA A 129 -8.02 13.58 -3.65
C ALA A 129 -9.15 14.07 -2.74
N THR A 130 -8.87 15.08 -1.90
CA THR A 130 -9.87 15.68 -1.01
C THR A 130 -11.05 16.25 -1.80
N ALA A 131 -10.78 16.98 -2.89
CA ALA A 131 -11.83 17.49 -3.76
C ALA A 131 -12.63 16.35 -4.42
N GLY A 132 -11.95 15.31 -4.92
CA GLY A 132 -12.59 14.16 -5.56
C GLY A 132 -13.50 13.39 -4.60
N LEU A 133 -13.05 13.17 -3.37
CA LEU A 133 -13.82 12.51 -2.30
C LEU A 133 -15.07 13.33 -1.95
N LEU A 134 -14.92 14.64 -1.69
CA LEU A 134 -16.05 15.51 -1.34
C LEU A 134 -17.04 15.73 -2.50
N LEU A 135 -16.61 15.51 -3.74
CA LEU A 135 -17.46 15.56 -4.94
C LEU A 135 -18.07 14.20 -5.30
N ASP A 136 -17.79 13.14 -4.52
CA ASP A 136 -18.19 11.77 -4.84
C ASP A 136 -17.80 11.36 -6.28
N SER A 137 -16.56 11.68 -6.67
CA SER A 137 -16.05 11.49 -8.03
C SER A 137 -14.90 10.48 -8.08
N PRO A 138 -15.19 9.17 -8.30
CA PRO A 138 -14.18 8.14 -8.41
C PRO A 138 -13.09 8.47 -9.46
N ALA A 139 -13.48 9.12 -10.57
CA ALA A 139 -12.54 9.50 -11.63
C ALA A 139 -11.51 10.54 -11.18
N VAL A 140 -11.92 11.54 -10.38
CA VAL A 140 -11.00 12.55 -9.83
C VAL A 140 -10.12 11.94 -8.74
N VAL A 141 -10.70 11.05 -7.93
CA VAL A 141 -9.96 10.27 -6.91
C VAL A 141 -8.87 9.44 -7.59
N VAL A 142 -9.17 8.74 -8.69
CA VAL A 142 -8.15 8.02 -9.49
C VAL A 142 -7.10 8.97 -10.09
N GLY A 143 -7.54 10.12 -10.60
CA GLY A 143 -6.61 11.15 -11.12
C GLY A 143 -5.60 11.62 -10.07
N SER A 144 -6.02 11.76 -8.81
CA SER A 144 -5.15 12.14 -7.70
C SER A 144 -4.05 11.10 -7.41
N MET A 145 -4.34 9.81 -7.62
CA MET A 145 -3.40 8.71 -7.39
C MET A 145 -2.25 8.73 -8.40
N VAL A 146 -2.53 9.10 -9.65
CA VAL A 146 -1.51 9.21 -10.71
C VAL A 146 -0.48 10.30 -10.42
N ILE A 147 -0.88 11.34 -9.68
CA ILE A 147 -0.01 12.48 -9.32
C ILE A 147 0.96 12.10 -8.19
N ALA A 148 0.56 11.20 -7.27
CA ALA A 148 1.27 10.95 -6.03
C ALA A 148 2.55 10.12 -6.23
N PRO A 149 3.74 10.62 -5.86
CA PRO A 149 5.00 9.90 -6.03
C PRO A 149 5.27 8.89 -4.90
N LEU A 150 4.29 8.07 -4.51
CA LEU A 150 4.37 7.20 -3.32
C LEU A 150 5.13 5.89 -3.55
N VAL A 151 5.37 5.51 -4.80
CA VAL A 151 6.09 4.26 -5.12
C VAL A 151 7.57 4.32 -4.81
N GLY A 152 8.24 5.44 -5.09
CA GLY A 152 9.66 5.62 -4.77
C GLY A 152 9.98 5.35 -3.31
N PRO A 153 9.28 5.99 -2.35
CA PRO A 153 9.47 5.74 -0.92
C PRO A 153 9.23 4.28 -0.50
N ALA A 154 8.18 3.62 -1.02
CA ALA A 154 7.86 2.22 -0.75
C ALA A 154 8.93 1.25 -1.27
N MET A 155 9.32 1.42 -2.54
CA MET A 155 10.36 0.61 -3.16
C MET A 155 11.73 0.86 -2.54
N SER A 156 12.05 2.12 -2.19
CA SER A 156 13.33 2.44 -1.54
C SER A 156 13.48 1.77 -0.18
N ALA A 157 12.43 1.76 0.65
CA ALA A 157 12.46 1.07 1.93
C ALA A 157 12.57 -0.46 1.76
N SER A 158 11.82 -1.02 0.81
CA SER A 158 11.81 -2.46 0.55
C SER A 158 13.14 -2.95 -0.03
N VAL A 159 13.68 -2.27 -1.04
CA VAL A 159 14.97 -2.58 -1.66
C VAL A 159 16.11 -2.39 -0.67
N GLY A 160 16.16 -1.25 0.05
CA GLY A 160 17.18 -1.00 1.07
C GLY A 160 17.23 -2.08 2.15
N THR A 161 16.08 -2.70 2.47
CA THR A 161 16.02 -3.82 3.41
C THR A 161 16.66 -5.10 2.84
N VAL A 162 16.42 -5.44 1.57
CA VAL A 162 16.93 -6.69 0.96
C VAL A 162 18.39 -6.59 0.48
N VAL A 163 18.85 -5.38 0.14
CA VAL A 163 20.26 -5.14 -0.27
C VAL A 163 21.16 -4.73 0.90
N ASP A 164 20.63 -4.65 2.13
CA ASP A 164 21.37 -4.24 3.34
C ASP A 164 21.95 -2.81 3.24
N ASP A 165 21.15 -1.89 2.69
CA ASP A 165 21.47 -0.46 2.59
C ASP A 165 20.61 0.34 3.58
N ASP A 166 21.21 0.69 4.71
CA ASP A 166 20.58 1.40 5.82
C ASP A 166 20.18 2.84 5.46
N GLU A 167 20.96 3.50 4.61
CA GLU A 167 20.67 4.87 4.18
C GLU A 167 19.47 4.89 3.25
N MET A 168 19.41 3.94 2.30
CA MET A 168 18.29 3.76 1.39
C MET A 168 17.01 3.36 2.12
N PHE A 169 17.11 2.44 3.09
CA PHE A 169 15.99 2.07 3.96
C PHE A 169 15.47 3.29 4.74
N ALA A 170 16.35 3.98 5.45
CA ALA A 170 15.98 5.13 6.26
C ALA A 170 15.41 6.27 5.41
N ARG A 171 15.95 6.49 4.21
CA ARG A 171 15.41 7.46 3.24
C ARG A 171 14.00 7.08 2.81
N GLY A 172 13.76 5.83 2.45
CA GLY A 172 12.43 5.33 2.08
C GLY A 172 11.40 5.54 3.19
N VAL A 173 11.73 5.11 4.42
CA VAL A 173 10.84 5.28 5.59
C VAL A 173 10.58 6.74 5.92
N ARG A 174 11.62 7.59 5.90
CA ARG A 174 11.46 9.05 6.13
C ARG A 174 10.56 9.69 5.09
N LEU A 175 10.70 9.32 3.82
CA LEU A 175 9.86 9.85 2.76
C LEU A 175 8.41 9.35 2.89
N GLN A 176 8.18 8.09 3.25
CA GLN A 176 6.81 7.59 3.53
C GLN A 176 6.16 8.36 4.68
N ALA A 177 6.88 8.55 5.79
CA ALA A 177 6.39 9.30 6.94
C ALA A 177 6.13 10.78 6.59
N LEU A 178 7.07 11.43 5.90
CA LEU A 178 6.93 12.81 5.43
C LEU A 178 5.76 12.96 4.47
N GLY A 179 5.62 12.04 3.51
CA GLY A 179 4.55 12.04 2.52
C GLY A 179 3.19 11.86 3.16
N GLY A 180 3.04 10.89 4.07
CA GLY A 180 1.82 10.68 4.83
C GLY A 180 1.44 11.92 5.64
N LEU A 181 2.36 12.46 6.45
CA LEU A 181 2.10 13.66 7.26
C LEU A 181 1.75 14.88 6.40
N LEU A 182 2.46 15.06 5.29
CA LEU A 182 2.22 16.17 4.36
C LEU A 182 0.87 16.03 3.66
N ALA A 183 0.52 14.82 3.20
CA ALA A 183 -0.75 14.57 2.55
C ALA A 183 -1.92 14.76 3.52
N VAL A 184 -1.84 14.22 4.75
CA VAL A 184 -2.84 14.48 5.80
C VAL A 184 -2.94 15.98 6.08
N GLY A 185 -1.81 16.66 6.27
CA GLY A 185 -1.80 18.09 6.55
C GLY A 185 -2.39 18.94 5.42
N ALA A 186 -2.03 18.65 4.18
CA ALA A 186 -2.55 19.35 3.01
C ALA A 186 -4.06 19.10 2.82
N ALA A 187 -4.50 17.85 2.96
CA ALA A 187 -5.91 17.48 2.93
C ALA A 187 -6.69 18.16 4.06
N ALA A 188 -6.18 18.12 5.29
CA ALA A 188 -6.83 18.75 6.45
C ALA A 188 -6.94 20.27 6.31
N VAL A 189 -5.87 20.95 5.89
CA VAL A 189 -5.89 22.41 5.68
C VAL A 189 -6.91 22.76 4.59
N PHE A 190 -6.94 22.03 3.49
CA PHE A 190 -7.85 22.30 2.39
C PHE A 190 -9.31 22.01 2.75
N ALA A 191 -9.58 20.84 3.33
CA ALA A 191 -10.88 20.46 3.87
C ALA A 191 -11.39 21.49 4.89
N PHE A 192 -10.52 21.97 5.79
CA PHE A 192 -10.85 23.01 6.75
C PHE A 192 -11.21 24.35 6.08
N LEU A 193 -10.45 24.76 5.05
CA LEU A 193 -10.76 25.96 4.28
C LEU A 193 -12.11 25.85 3.55
N LEU A 194 -12.44 24.69 2.98
CA LEU A 194 -13.74 24.45 2.33
C LEU A 194 -14.89 24.54 3.34
N ARG A 195 -14.71 23.96 4.52
CA ARG A 195 -15.67 24.05 5.62
C ARG A 195 -15.86 25.49 6.10
N GLN A 196 -14.77 26.22 6.34
CA GLN A 196 -14.80 27.58 6.88
C GLN A 196 -15.35 28.61 5.87
N THR A 197 -15.07 28.44 4.58
CA THR A 197 -15.61 29.30 3.51
C THR A 197 -17.07 29.02 3.18
N GLY A 198 -17.65 27.94 3.73
CA GLY A 198 -19.01 27.51 3.41
C GLY A 198 -19.17 26.93 2.01
N ALA A 199 -18.05 26.59 1.34
CA ALA A 199 -18.08 25.96 0.03
C ALA A 199 -18.70 24.54 0.07
N VAL A 200 -18.58 23.87 1.22
CA VAL A 200 -19.21 22.57 1.50
C VAL A 200 -20.02 22.70 2.79
N PRO A 201 -21.32 23.05 2.71
CA PRO A 201 -22.17 23.28 3.87
C PRO A 201 -22.75 21.96 4.41
N LEU A 202 -21.87 20.99 4.67
CA LEU A 202 -22.24 19.66 5.18
C LEU A 202 -21.84 19.51 6.64
N SER A 203 -22.71 18.88 7.42
CA SER A 203 -22.42 18.43 8.78
C SER A 203 -21.40 17.28 8.79
N PRO A 204 -20.77 16.98 9.95
CA PRO A 204 -19.85 15.84 10.06
C PRO A 204 -20.47 14.52 9.58
N ALA A 205 -21.70 14.22 10.00
CA ALA A 205 -22.40 13.00 9.60
C ALA A 205 -22.63 12.94 8.08
N GLU A 206 -23.04 14.05 7.46
CA GLU A 206 -23.27 14.11 6.02
C GLU A 206 -21.98 13.93 5.21
N VAL A 207 -20.85 14.51 5.64
CA VAL A 207 -19.56 14.34 4.96
C VAL A 207 -19.06 12.90 5.06
N LEU A 208 -19.22 12.26 6.21
CA LEU A 208 -18.81 10.88 6.40
C LEU A 208 -19.70 9.90 5.64
N SER A 209 -20.96 10.26 5.38
CA SER A 209 -21.89 9.45 4.59
C SER A 209 -21.69 9.53 3.06
N ILE A 210 -20.75 10.35 2.58
CA ILE A 210 -20.41 10.38 1.16
C ILE A 210 -19.82 9.02 0.77
N PRO A 211 -20.34 8.32 -0.25
CA PRO A 211 -19.90 6.96 -0.59
C PRO A 211 -18.38 6.82 -0.74
N GLU A 212 -17.76 7.74 -1.48
CA GLU A 212 -16.30 7.77 -1.67
C GLU A 212 -15.50 8.01 -0.37
N VAL A 213 -16.09 8.59 0.67
CA VAL A 213 -15.48 8.76 2.00
C VAL A 213 -15.76 7.54 2.87
N ASP A 214 -17.01 7.09 2.93
CA ASP A 214 -17.51 6.01 3.78
C ASP A 214 -16.76 4.69 3.54
N GLU A 215 -16.53 4.34 2.27
CA GLU A 215 -15.77 3.15 1.88
C GLU A 215 -14.33 3.11 2.44
N ARG A 216 -13.82 4.24 2.98
CA ARG A 216 -12.44 4.40 3.47
C ARG A 216 -12.41 4.62 4.98
N LEU A 217 -13.58 4.70 5.64
CA LEU A 217 -13.72 4.85 7.09
C LEU A 217 -13.56 3.51 7.80
N ALA A 218 -14.22 2.47 7.28
CA ALA A 218 -14.17 1.11 7.80
C ALA A 218 -13.04 0.33 7.09
N PRO A 219 -11.95 0.00 7.80
CA PRO A 219 -10.92 -0.85 7.22
C PRO A 219 -11.50 -2.23 6.87
N ASP A 220 -11.29 -2.69 5.63
CA ASP A 220 -11.77 -4.00 5.17
C ASP A 220 -10.62 -4.97 4.83
N VAL A 221 -10.80 -6.27 5.06
CA VAL A 221 -9.77 -7.28 4.75
C VAL A 221 -9.46 -7.35 3.25
N LEU A 222 -10.38 -6.96 2.36
CA LEU A 222 -10.09 -6.92 0.94
C LEU A 222 -9.12 -5.79 0.58
N SER A 223 -9.10 -4.69 1.35
CA SER A 223 -8.12 -3.63 1.15
C SER A 223 -6.69 -4.13 1.43
N LEU A 224 -6.55 -5.06 2.38
CA LEU A 224 -5.29 -5.75 2.65
C LEU A 224 -4.82 -6.53 1.41
N VAL A 225 -5.71 -7.30 0.76
CA VAL A 225 -5.38 -8.05 -0.47
C VAL A 225 -4.85 -7.11 -1.57
N ILE A 226 -5.49 -5.94 -1.74
CA ILE A 226 -5.07 -4.92 -2.70
C ILE A 226 -3.67 -4.41 -2.37
N ALA A 227 -3.40 -4.07 -1.10
CA ALA A 227 -2.08 -3.57 -0.67
C ALA A 227 -0.97 -4.62 -0.82
N LEU A 228 -1.25 -5.88 -0.46
CA LEU A 228 -0.32 -7.00 -0.66
C LEU A 228 -0.02 -7.20 -2.15
N GLY A 229 -1.06 -7.18 -3.00
CA GLY A 229 -0.93 -7.29 -4.45
C GLY A 229 -0.12 -6.14 -5.07
N ALA A 230 -0.34 -4.91 -4.61
CA ALA A 230 0.42 -3.73 -5.05
C ALA A 230 1.91 -3.84 -4.66
N GLY A 231 2.21 -4.32 -3.45
CA GLY A 231 3.59 -4.60 -3.02
C GLY A 231 4.27 -5.67 -3.87
N ALA A 232 3.56 -6.78 -4.16
CA ALA A 232 4.07 -7.85 -5.01
C ALA A 232 4.34 -7.37 -6.44
N ALA A 233 3.36 -6.69 -7.05
CA ALA A 233 3.50 -6.12 -8.38
C ALA A 233 4.66 -5.11 -8.44
N GLY A 234 4.86 -4.33 -7.37
CA GLY A 234 5.93 -3.33 -7.27
C GLY A 234 7.30 -3.97 -7.26
N ALA A 235 7.48 -4.99 -6.41
CA ALA A 235 8.70 -5.77 -6.37
C ALA A 235 8.99 -6.47 -7.71
N ILE A 236 8.00 -7.15 -8.31
CA ILE A 236 8.15 -7.86 -9.59
C ILE A 236 8.47 -6.88 -10.72
N SER A 237 7.75 -5.77 -10.83
CA SER A 237 7.99 -4.77 -11.88
C SER A 237 9.39 -4.18 -11.76
N LEU A 238 9.83 -3.93 -10.53
CA LEU A 238 11.15 -3.35 -10.29
C LEU A 238 12.27 -4.37 -10.59
N SER A 239 12.10 -5.62 -10.16
CA SER A 239 13.09 -6.69 -10.35
C SER A 239 13.21 -7.19 -11.79
N SER A 240 12.13 -7.11 -12.57
CA SER A 240 12.09 -7.49 -13.99
C SER A 240 12.56 -6.34 -14.92
N GLY A 241 12.68 -5.13 -14.38
CA GLY A 241 12.96 -3.94 -15.15
C GLY A 241 11.84 -3.52 -16.10
N VAL A 242 10.60 -3.94 -15.84
CA VAL A 242 9.36 -3.52 -16.52
C VAL A 242 8.91 -2.15 -16.01
N SER A 243 8.06 -1.44 -16.76
CA SER A 243 7.53 -0.12 -16.41
C SER A 243 6.85 -0.11 -15.04
N THR A 244 7.40 0.70 -14.13
CA THR A 244 6.92 0.89 -12.75
C THR A 244 5.75 1.86 -12.65
N ALA A 245 5.36 2.53 -13.75
CA ALA A 245 4.33 3.57 -13.75
C ALA A 245 2.94 3.02 -13.41
N LEU A 246 2.58 1.84 -13.90
CA LEU A 246 1.27 1.21 -13.62
C LEU A 246 1.17 0.78 -12.15
N VAL A 247 2.26 0.28 -11.58
CA VAL A 247 2.31 -0.06 -10.15
C VAL A 247 2.30 1.20 -9.28
N GLY A 248 2.89 2.29 -9.80
CA GLY A 248 2.67 3.68 -9.42
C GLY A 248 1.29 3.94 -8.85
N VAL A 249 0.33 3.76 -9.74
CA VAL A 249 -1.08 4.04 -9.50
C VAL A 249 -1.68 3.10 -8.47
N MET A 250 -1.34 1.81 -8.48
CA MET A 250 -1.89 0.82 -7.53
C MET A 250 -1.47 1.10 -6.08
N ILE A 251 -0.20 1.41 -5.84
CA ILE A 251 0.28 1.77 -4.50
C ILE A 251 -0.33 3.10 -4.06
N ALA A 252 -0.44 4.07 -4.96
CA ALA A 252 -1.10 5.33 -4.67
C ALA A 252 -2.60 5.15 -4.40
N ALA A 253 -3.28 4.22 -5.06
CA ALA A 253 -4.69 3.91 -4.84
C ALA A 253 -4.95 3.40 -3.43
N ALA A 254 -4.04 2.59 -2.88
CA ALA A 254 -4.14 2.11 -1.51
C ALA A 254 -3.84 3.20 -0.46
N LEU A 255 -3.12 4.27 -0.81
CA LEU A 255 -2.58 5.21 0.17
C LEU A 255 -3.24 6.59 0.13
N VAL A 256 -3.44 7.17 -1.06
CA VAL A 256 -3.86 8.57 -1.21
C VAL A 256 -5.28 8.80 -0.69
N PRO A 257 -6.32 8.04 -1.09
CA PRO A 257 -7.68 8.31 -0.64
C PRO A 257 -7.84 8.16 0.88
N PRO A 258 -7.39 7.06 1.53
CA PRO A 258 -7.47 6.95 2.98
C PRO A 258 -6.72 8.07 3.70
N THR A 259 -5.58 8.51 3.18
CA THR A 259 -4.82 9.65 3.75
C THR A 259 -5.60 10.97 3.64
N ALA A 260 -6.31 11.19 2.54
CA ALA A 260 -7.17 12.35 2.38
C ALA A 260 -8.40 12.29 3.31
N VAL A 261 -8.98 11.11 3.53
CA VAL A 261 -10.07 10.91 4.50
C VAL A 261 -9.62 11.21 5.93
N VAL A 262 -8.39 10.84 6.33
CA VAL A 262 -7.82 11.29 7.61
C VAL A 262 -7.82 12.82 7.70
N GLY A 263 -7.42 13.51 6.62
CA GLY A 263 -7.46 14.97 6.58
C GLY A 263 -8.87 15.56 6.69
N ILE A 264 -9.85 14.97 5.98
CA ILE A 264 -11.27 15.33 6.06
C ILE A 264 -11.79 15.14 7.49
N GLY A 265 -11.50 13.99 8.12
CA GLY A 265 -11.89 13.69 9.50
C GLY A 265 -11.33 14.72 10.50
N ILE A 266 -10.07 15.13 10.35
CA ILE A 266 -9.48 16.20 11.16
C ILE A 266 -10.23 17.52 10.95
N ALA A 267 -10.56 17.87 9.71
CA ALA A 267 -11.22 19.13 9.39
C ALA A 267 -12.68 19.20 9.90
N TRP A 268 -13.40 18.08 9.92
CA TRP A 268 -14.76 17.99 10.45
C TRP A 268 -14.83 17.65 11.94
N GLY A 269 -13.72 17.26 12.57
CA GLY A 269 -13.67 16.92 13.98
C GLY A 269 -14.24 15.54 14.30
N ALA A 270 -14.06 14.58 13.38
CA ALA A 270 -14.51 13.20 13.48
C ALA A 270 -13.32 12.28 13.86
N PRO A 271 -13.00 12.10 15.16
CA PRO A 271 -11.83 11.33 15.60
C PRO A 271 -11.91 9.85 15.20
N GLU A 272 -13.12 9.28 15.16
CA GLU A 272 -13.38 7.94 14.65
C GLU A 272 -12.87 7.71 13.23
N ALA A 273 -13.20 8.61 12.30
CA ALA A 273 -12.80 8.58 10.90
C ALA A 273 -11.27 8.70 10.77
N VAL A 274 -10.68 9.58 11.59
CA VAL A 274 -9.23 9.75 11.67
C VAL A 274 -8.55 8.45 12.07
N VAL A 275 -9.05 7.76 13.11
CA VAL A 275 -8.45 6.51 13.59
C VAL A 275 -8.63 5.37 12.57
N GLY A 276 -9.85 5.17 12.06
CA GLY A 276 -10.14 4.12 11.08
C GLY A 276 -9.29 4.25 9.81
N SER A 277 -9.34 5.41 9.17
CA SER A 277 -8.57 5.65 7.95
C SER A 277 -7.05 5.70 8.20
N ALA A 278 -6.58 6.18 9.36
CA ALA A 278 -5.15 6.16 9.68
C ALA A 278 -4.63 4.73 9.86
N ILE A 279 -5.40 3.85 10.51
CA ILE A 279 -5.07 2.43 10.62
C ILE A 279 -5.02 1.80 9.23
N LEU A 280 -5.99 2.10 8.35
CA LEU A 280 -5.99 1.62 6.97
C LEU A 280 -4.73 2.05 6.20
N VAL A 281 -4.32 3.33 6.32
CA VAL A 281 -3.06 3.83 5.73
C VAL A 281 -1.87 3.04 6.25
N LEU A 282 -1.77 2.85 7.57
CA LEU A 282 -0.66 2.14 8.20
C LEU A 282 -0.59 0.67 7.76
N VAL A 283 -1.73 -0.04 7.74
CA VAL A 283 -1.82 -1.41 7.21
C VAL A 283 -1.34 -1.45 5.77
N ASN A 284 -1.80 -0.54 4.92
CA ASN A 284 -1.43 -0.52 3.51
C ASN A 284 0.07 -0.27 3.30
N ILE A 285 0.65 0.68 4.04
CA ILE A 285 2.09 0.94 4.02
C ILE A 285 2.87 -0.32 4.45
N LEU A 286 2.52 -0.92 5.60
CA LEU A 286 3.24 -2.09 6.10
C LEU A 286 3.10 -3.30 5.16
N SER A 287 1.91 -3.55 4.63
CA SER A 287 1.63 -4.65 3.70
C SER A 287 2.40 -4.52 2.40
N VAL A 288 2.42 -3.33 1.79
CA VAL A 288 3.20 -3.06 0.57
C VAL A 288 4.69 -3.36 0.81
N ASN A 289 5.26 -2.82 1.90
CA ASN A 289 6.67 -3.05 2.23
C ASN A 289 6.95 -4.53 2.55
N PHE A 290 6.10 -5.17 3.35
CA PHE A 290 6.26 -6.56 3.79
C PHE A 290 6.28 -7.52 2.61
N VAL A 291 5.31 -7.41 1.71
CA VAL A 291 5.23 -8.29 0.53
C VAL A 291 6.31 -7.95 -0.48
N ALA A 292 6.62 -6.68 -0.70
CA ALA A 292 7.71 -6.31 -1.58
C ALA A 292 9.04 -6.92 -1.13
N ILE A 293 9.35 -6.85 0.18
CA ILE A 293 10.52 -7.53 0.76
C ILE A 293 10.44 -9.06 0.54
N GLY A 294 9.29 -9.68 0.83
CA GLY A 294 9.10 -11.12 0.66
C GLY A 294 9.30 -11.60 -0.78
N VAL A 295 8.79 -10.85 -1.76
CA VAL A 295 8.93 -11.14 -3.19
C VAL A 295 10.38 -10.98 -3.64
N LEU A 296 11.03 -9.86 -3.32
CA LEU A 296 12.45 -9.66 -3.64
C LEU A 296 13.31 -10.74 -2.99
N TRP A 297 13.00 -11.12 -1.76
CA TRP A 297 13.71 -12.18 -1.06
C TRP A 297 13.52 -13.55 -1.72
N ARG A 298 12.32 -13.85 -2.21
CA ARG A 298 12.00 -15.06 -2.99
C ARG A 298 12.78 -15.09 -4.31
N GLN A 299 12.97 -13.94 -4.97
CA GLN A 299 13.76 -13.81 -6.22
C GLN A 299 15.28 -13.87 -5.99
N GLY A 300 15.73 -14.15 -4.76
CA GLY A 300 17.16 -14.34 -4.48
C GLY A 300 17.91 -13.06 -4.13
N TYR A 301 17.23 -11.91 -4.01
CA TYR A 301 17.81 -10.72 -3.38
C TYR A 301 17.92 -10.96 -1.87
N ARG A 302 18.91 -11.75 -1.48
CA ARG A 302 19.26 -12.05 -0.07
C ARG A 302 20.52 -11.26 0.30
N PRO A 303 20.66 -10.74 1.52
CA PRO A 303 21.91 -10.10 1.95
C PRO A 303 23.10 -11.06 1.81
N GLU A 304 24.06 -10.75 0.95
CA GLU A 304 25.23 -11.60 0.62
C GLU A 304 26.17 -11.90 1.80
N ARG A 305 25.97 -11.25 2.95
CA ARG A 305 26.80 -11.46 4.16
C ARG A 305 26.41 -12.72 4.96
N TRP A 306 26.04 -13.79 4.26
CA TRP A 306 25.79 -15.10 4.87
C TRP A 306 27.04 -15.85 5.36
N ILE A 307 28.24 -15.28 5.18
CA ILE A 307 29.49 -15.95 5.61
C ILE A 307 30.39 -15.08 6.52
N ARG A 308 30.21 -13.74 6.66
CA ARG A 308 31.25 -12.92 7.35
C ARG A 308 30.83 -11.82 8.36
N ARG A 309 29.55 -11.46 8.57
CA ARG A 309 29.18 -10.49 9.65
C ARG A 309 27.78 -10.78 10.23
N ASP A 310 27.72 -11.11 11.52
CA ASP A 310 26.48 -11.43 12.26
C ASP A 310 25.54 -10.22 12.46
N GLU A 311 26.05 -8.98 12.36
CA GLU A 311 25.26 -7.76 12.62
C GLU A 311 24.29 -7.40 11.48
N ALA A 312 24.71 -7.55 10.21
CA ALA A 312 23.91 -7.24 9.03
C ALA A 312 22.64 -8.10 8.93
N ARG A 313 22.75 -9.40 9.23
CA ARG A 313 21.60 -10.31 9.24
C ARG A 313 20.57 -9.93 10.29
N ARG A 314 21.05 -9.46 11.45
CA ARG A 314 20.20 -9.10 12.58
C ARG A 314 19.37 -7.86 12.26
N ALA A 315 19.95 -6.88 11.56
CA ALA A 315 19.24 -5.66 11.17
C ALA A 315 18.11 -5.93 10.15
N ALA A 316 18.38 -6.65 9.06
CA ALA A 316 17.37 -6.98 8.05
C ALA A 316 16.25 -7.86 8.63
N PHE A 317 16.60 -8.89 9.42
CA PHE A 317 15.61 -9.74 10.07
C PHE A 317 14.78 -8.96 11.10
N PHE A 318 15.41 -8.08 11.89
CA PHE A 318 14.71 -7.22 12.83
C PHE A 318 13.73 -6.27 12.11
N ARG A 319 14.10 -5.69 10.98
CA ARG A 319 13.19 -4.87 10.14
C ARG A 319 11.97 -5.67 9.69
N ILE A 320 12.19 -6.86 9.14
CA ILE A 320 11.11 -7.74 8.68
C ILE A 320 10.22 -8.15 9.86
N ALA A 321 10.81 -8.48 11.01
CA ALA A 321 10.07 -8.84 12.22
C ALA A 321 9.24 -7.67 12.76
N VAL A 322 9.79 -6.46 12.79
CA VAL A 322 9.05 -5.25 13.22
C VAL A 322 7.89 -4.95 12.29
N ILE A 323 8.11 -4.99 10.96
CA ILE A 323 7.05 -4.80 9.97
C ILE A 323 5.99 -5.91 10.13
N GLY A 324 6.40 -7.17 10.26
CA GLY A 324 5.51 -8.31 10.42
C GLY A 324 4.68 -8.26 11.69
N VAL A 325 5.28 -7.92 12.84
CA VAL A 325 4.56 -7.74 14.11
C VAL A 325 3.61 -6.55 14.04
N GLY A 326 4.05 -5.42 13.48
CA GLY A 326 3.18 -4.26 13.28
C GLY A 326 1.99 -4.58 12.40
N LEU A 327 2.22 -5.32 11.31
CA LEU A 327 1.17 -5.80 10.42
C LEU A 327 0.22 -6.76 11.15
N LEU A 328 0.72 -7.73 11.91
CA LEU A 328 -0.13 -8.64 12.70
C LEU A 328 -1.02 -7.90 13.70
N VAL A 329 -0.47 -6.92 14.42
CA VAL A 329 -1.23 -6.12 15.40
C VAL A 329 -2.33 -5.32 14.69
N LEU A 330 -1.99 -4.61 13.61
CA LEU A 330 -2.98 -3.80 12.88
C LEU A 330 -3.98 -4.67 12.10
N SER A 331 -3.57 -5.82 11.55
CA SER A 331 -4.46 -6.78 10.91
C SER A 331 -5.38 -7.48 11.91
N SER A 332 -4.97 -7.66 13.17
CA SER A 332 -5.87 -8.11 14.23
C SER A 332 -6.98 -7.10 14.49
N PHE A 333 -6.67 -5.79 14.44
CA PHE A 333 -7.67 -4.75 14.54
C PHE A 333 -8.60 -4.77 13.31
N LEU A 334 -8.05 -4.89 12.10
CA LEU A 334 -8.81 -5.05 10.87
C LEU A 334 -9.80 -6.22 10.95
N GLY A 335 -9.33 -7.38 11.42
CA GLY A 335 -10.18 -8.55 11.63
C GLY A 335 -11.29 -8.32 12.66
N ALA A 336 -11.06 -7.49 13.68
CA ALA A 336 -12.10 -7.11 14.63
C ALA A 336 -13.18 -6.23 13.97
N VAL A 337 -12.78 -5.23 13.16
CA VAL A 337 -13.72 -4.40 12.38
C VAL A 337 -14.52 -5.25 11.40
N THR A 338 -13.86 -6.11 10.63
CA THR A 338 -14.57 -7.01 9.70
C THR A 338 -15.52 -7.95 10.44
N TYR A 339 -15.14 -8.44 11.61
CA TYR A 339 -16.01 -9.27 12.44
C TYR A 339 -17.27 -8.51 12.88
N THR A 340 -17.16 -7.22 13.23
CA THR A 340 -18.34 -6.42 13.56
C THR A 340 -19.23 -6.20 12.34
N THR A 341 -18.65 -5.94 11.16
CA THR A 341 -19.42 -5.83 9.92
C THR A 341 -20.24 -7.08 9.62
N TYR A 342 -19.63 -8.28 9.74
CA TYR A 342 -20.37 -9.54 9.55
C TYR A 342 -21.48 -9.72 10.59
N ARG A 343 -21.18 -9.43 11.85
CA ARG A 343 -22.15 -9.53 12.94
C ARG A 343 -23.33 -8.57 12.76
N ASN A 344 -23.08 -7.37 12.25
CA ASN A 344 -24.12 -6.38 11.96
C ASN A 344 -25.01 -6.83 10.81
N ALA A 345 -24.45 -7.50 9.79
CA ALA A 345 -25.23 -8.07 8.71
C ALA A 345 -26.16 -9.17 9.21
N ASP A 346 -25.67 -10.07 10.08
CA ASP A 346 -26.48 -11.11 10.72
C ASP A 346 -27.59 -10.46 11.58
N PHE A 347 -27.24 -9.46 12.40
CA PHE A 347 -28.21 -8.72 13.20
C PHE A 347 -29.28 -8.02 12.35
N GLN A 348 -28.92 -7.46 11.20
CA GLN A 348 -29.89 -6.84 10.30
C GLN A 348 -30.90 -7.86 9.76
N THR A 349 -30.48 -9.09 9.48
CA THR A 349 -31.38 -10.19 9.10
C THR A 349 -32.26 -10.61 10.27
N ASP A 350 -31.66 -10.90 11.43
CA ASP A 350 -32.38 -11.36 12.63
C ASP A 350 -33.38 -10.30 13.13
N ALA A 351 -33.01 -9.02 13.11
CA ALA A 351 -33.87 -7.93 13.50
C ALA A 351 -35.03 -7.74 12.51
N ARG A 352 -34.79 -7.92 11.20
CA ARG A 352 -35.87 -7.87 10.20
C ARG A 352 -36.88 -9.00 10.45
N ASP A 353 -36.40 -10.22 10.62
CA ASP A 353 -37.25 -11.38 10.88
C ASP A 353 -38.04 -11.19 12.18
N ALA A 354 -37.39 -10.72 13.24
CA ALA A 354 -38.03 -10.41 14.52
C ALA A 354 -39.11 -9.33 14.43
N VAL A 355 -38.92 -8.32 13.57
CA VAL A 355 -39.89 -7.26 13.29
C VAL A 355 -41.07 -7.81 12.46
N GLU A 356 -40.79 -8.58 11.40
CA GLU A 356 -41.84 -9.18 10.56
C GLU A 356 -42.72 -10.16 11.37
N ASP A 357 -42.11 -11.00 12.21
CA ASP A 357 -42.81 -11.91 13.13
C ASP A 357 -43.60 -11.19 14.24
N ALA A 358 -43.23 -9.96 14.58
CA ALA A 358 -44.02 -9.15 15.52
C ALA A 358 -45.24 -8.52 14.84
N LEU A 359 -45.12 -8.24 13.55
CA LEU A 359 -46.18 -7.63 12.75
C LEU A 359 -47.16 -8.65 12.19
N SER A 360 -46.80 -9.95 12.10
CA SER A 360 -47.64 -11.01 11.53
C SER A 360 -49.01 -11.18 12.20
N ASP A 361 -49.12 -10.80 13.48
CA ASP A 361 -50.37 -10.84 14.26
C ASP A 361 -51.23 -9.57 14.08
N THR A 362 -50.81 -8.66 13.20
CA THR A 362 -51.45 -7.36 12.92
C THR A 362 -51.69 -7.17 11.43
N ASP A 363 -52.63 -6.28 11.08
CA ASP A 363 -52.89 -5.88 9.68
C ASP A 363 -51.84 -4.90 9.12
N ALA A 364 -50.64 -4.87 9.70
CA ALA A 364 -49.57 -3.94 9.38
C ALA A 364 -48.39 -4.64 8.72
N ARG A 365 -47.64 -3.91 7.88
CA ARG A 365 -46.49 -4.46 7.13
C ARG A 365 -45.25 -3.60 7.30
N LEU A 366 -44.09 -4.24 7.29
CA LEU A 366 -42.80 -3.54 7.26
C LEU A 366 -42.59 -2.88 5.89
N LEU A 367 -42.37 -1.58 5.86
CA LEU A 367 -42.05 -0.83 4.63
C LEU A 367 -40.55 -0.64 4.46
N SER A 368 -39.87 -0.20 5.52
CA SER A 368 -38.42 -0.05 5.54
C SER A 368 -37.89 -0.23 6.96
N MET A 369 -36.62 -0.62 7.05
CA MET A 369 -35.87 -0.70 8.29
C MET A 369 -34.49 -0.10 8.03
N GLU A 370 -34.18 0.96 8.75
CA GLU A 370 -32.89 1.66 8.68
C GLU A 370 -32.15 1.44 10.00
N LEU A 371 -30.96 0.83 9.93
CA LEU A 371 -30.07 0.71 11.07
C LEU A 371 -29.22 1.98 11.18
N GLN A 372 -29.07 2.47 12.39
CA GLN A 372 -28.17 3.55 12.74
C GLN A 372 -27.01 2.95 13.52
N TYR A 373 -25.80 3.21 13.04
CA TYR A 373 -24.57 2.76 13.68
C TYR A 373 -23.91 3.92 14.41
N ASP A 374 -23.18 3.58 15.47
CA ASP A 374 -22.27 4.51 16.09
C ASP A 374 -21.19 4.95 15.09
N SER A 375 -20.55 6.06 15.38
CA SER A 375 -19.51 6.58 14.48
C SER A 375 -18.18 5.82 14.65
N GLY A 376 -18.07 4.92 15.62
CA GLY A 376 -16.81 4.25 16.00
C GLY A 376 -16.22 3.38 14.89
N PRO A 377 -14.92 3.06 14.96
CA PRO A 377 -14.27 2.21 13.96
C PRO A 377 -14.79 0.77 13.95
N LEU A 378 -15.42 0.32 15.04
CA LEU A 378 -16.06 -0.99 15.15
C LEU A 378 -17.55 -0.96 14.74
N GLN A 379 -18.07 0.21 14.30
CA GLN A 379 -19.44 0.47 13.85
C GLN A 379 -20.47 -0.45 14.52
N GLU A 380 -20.91 -0.11 15.73
CA GLU A 380 -21.89 -0.90 16.49
C GLU A 380 -23.31 -0.33 16.29
N PRO A 381 -24.36 -1.15 16.18
CA PRO A 381 -25.72 -0.64 16.04
C PRO A 381 -26.11 0.14 17.30
N GLU A 382 -26.61 1.35 17.14
CA GLU A 382 -27.09 2.22 18.23
C GLU A 382 -28.62 2.36 18.21
N GLY A 383 -29.21 2.32 17.01
CA GLY A 383 -30.66 2.44 16.85
C GLY A 383 -31.19 1.80 15.59
N ILE A 384 -32.51 1.57 15.56
CA ILE A 384 -33.25 1.11 14.40
C ILE A 384 -34.48 2.00 14.20
N VAL A 385 -34.63 2.52 12.99
CA VAL A 385 -35.85 3.17 12.55
C VAL A 385 -36.67 2.19 11.71
N VAL A 386 -37.80 1.74 12.28
CA VAL A 386 -38.73 0.82 11.63
C VAL A 386 -39.89 1.62 11.06
N THR A 387 -40.09 1.57 9.75
CA THR A 387 -41.25 2.21 9.09
C THR A 387 -42.33 1.17 8.84
N VAL A 388 -43.46 1.32 9.52
CA VAL A 388 -44.60 0.39 9.49
C VAL A 388 -45.74 1.00 8.68
N GLY A 389 -46.20 0.26 7.68
CA GLY A 389 -47.39 0.57 6.90
C GLY A 389 -48.64 0.01 7.56
N TYR A 390 -49.70 0.82 7.69
CA TYR A 390 -50.99 0.39 8.22
C TYR A 390 -52.15 0.88 7.34
N ASP A 391 -53.30 0.20 7.41
CA ASP A 391 -54.53 0.61 6.71
C ASP A 391 -55.09 1.90 7.35
N PRO A 392 -55.28 3.00 6.60
CA PRO A 392 -55.86 4.23 7.12
C PRO A 392 -57.28 4.11 7.70
N ALA A 393 -58.00 3.02 7.42
CA ALA A 393 -59.28 2.70 8.04
C ALA A 393 -59.15 2.14 9.47
N SER A 394 -57.94 1.82 9.91
CA SER A 394 -57.61 1.26 11.23
C SER A 394 -56.71 2.20 12.04
N ASP A 395 -56.76 2.10 13.37
CA ASP A 395 -55.80 2.81 14.23
C ASP A 395 -54.39 2.19 14.10
N PRO A 396 -53.31 2.98 14.20
CA PRO A 396 -51.95 2.46 14.16
C PRO A 396 -51.72 1.40 15.24
N PRO A 397 -51.09 0.26 14.93
CA PRO A 397 -50.88 -0.81 15.89
C PRO A 397 -49.86 -0.38 16.96
N VAL A 398 -50.10 -0.73 18.23
CA VAL A 398 -49.18 -0.39 19.34
C VAL A 398 -48.09 -1.45 19.46
N VAL A 399 -47.12 -1.42 18.54
CA VAL A 399 -46.08 -2.45 18.40
C VAL A 399 -44.72 -2.06 18.97
N GLU A 400 -44.50 -0.79 19.30
CA GLU A 400 -43.20 -0.24 19.74
C GLU A 400 -42.53 -1.03 20.89
N ARG A 401 -43.26 -1.36 21.96
CA ARG A 401 -42.70 -2.13 23.09
C ARG A 401 -42.38 -3.57 22.74
N GLU A 402 -43.14 -4.17 21.83
CA GLU A 402 -42.91 -5.54 21.38
C GLU A 402 -41.68 -5.59 20.47
N LEU A 403 -41.61 -4.68 19.50
CA LEU A 403 -40.48 -4.51 18.60
C LEU A 403 -39.20 -4.21 19.38
N THR A 404 -39.24 -3.28 20.32
CA THR A 404 -38.07 -2.96 21.18
C THR A 404 -37.57 -4.21 21.90
N ARG A 405 -38.47 -5.02 22.47
CA ARG A 405 -38.08 -6.25 23.19
C ARG A 405 -37.49 -7.30 22.26
N ARG A 406 -38.11 -7.53 21.10
CA ARG A 406 -37.66 -8.56 20.16
C ARG A 406 -36.35 -8.19 19.47
N VAL A 407 -36.20 -6.93 19.05
CA VAL A 407 -34.95 -6.41 18.48
C VAL A 407 -33.82 -6.48 19.50
N ASN A 408 -34.04 -6.06 20.75
CA ASN A 408 -33.01 -6.14 21.79
C ASN A 408 -32.69 -7.58 22.22
N ALA A 409 -33.60 -8.54 22.01
CA ALA A 409 -33.33 -9.96 22.29
C ALA A 409 -32.36 -10.60 21.28
N VAL A 410 -32.30 -10.07 20.05
CA VAL A 410 -31.36 -10.50 19.01
C VAL A 410 -30.18 -9.53 18.86
N ALA A 411 -30.13 -8.46 19.66
CA ALA A 411 -29.09 -7.45 19.58
C ALA A 411 -27.71 -8.03 19.94
N PRO A 412 -26.66 -7.68 19.19
CA PRO A 412 -25.31 -8.09 19.50
C PRO A 412 -24.82 -7.43 20.80
N GLU A 413 -24.26 -8.22 21.74
CA GLU A 413 -23.48 -7.68 22.86
C GLU A 413 -22.38 -6.70 22.36
N PRO A 414 -22.25 -5.50 22.97
CA PRO A 414 -21.26 -4.52 22.56
C PRO A 414 -19.82 -5.03 22.80
N LEU A 415 -18.94 -4.84 21.82
CA LEU A 415 -17.52 -5.16 21.91
C LEU A 415 -16.70 -3.97 22.40
N SER A 416 -17.16 -2.75 22.09
CA SER A 416 -16.53 -1.53 22.58
C SER A 416 -16.99 -1.21 24.01
N PRO A 417 -16.14 -0.59 24.86
CA PRO A 417 -16.54 -0.16 26.20
C PRO A 417 -17.63 0.93 26.20
N TRP A 418 -17.91 1.52 25.03
CA TRP A 418 -18.83 2.63 24.84
C TRP A 418 -20.07 2.23 24.03
N GLY A 419 -20.19 0.96 23.61
CA GLY A 419 -21.30 0.47 22.83
C GLY A 419 -22.61 0.52 23.60
N ALA A 420 -23.70 0.76 22.88
CA ALA A 420 -25.03 0.80 23.47
C ALA A 420 -25.40 -0.57 24.06
N SER A 421 -25.83 -0.58 25.32
CA SER A 421 -26.31 -1.81 25.98
C SER A 421 -27.70 -2.23 25.51
N GLU A 422 -28.47 -1.28 24.99
CA GLU A 422 -29.78 -1.49 24.36
C GLU A 422 -29.86 -0.63 23.10
N ILE A 423 -30.46 -1.17 22.06
CA ILE A 423 -30.70 -0.53 20.78
C ILE A 423 -31.98 0.31 20.88
N ASP A 424 -31.89 1.60 20.52
CA ASP A 424 -33.05 2.49 20.46
C ASP A 424 -33.93 2.12 19.26
N VAL A 425 -35.20 1.76 19.50
CA VAL A 425 -36.12 1.36 18.43
C VAL A 425 -37.19 2.42 18.24
N GLN A 426 -37.12 3.12 17.11
CA GLN A 426 -38.08 4.15 16.73
C GLN A 426 -39.02 3.62 15.66
N VAL A 427 -40.33 3.72 15.91
CA VAL A 427 -41.37 3.28 14.98
C VAL A 427 -42.00 4.47 14.28
N ARG A 428 -41.94 4.48 12.95
CA ARG A 428 -42.62 5.46 12.09
C ARG A 428 -43.82 4.82 11.41
N TYR A 429 -45.00 5.36 11.63
CA TYR A 429 -46.22 4.86 11.01
C TYR A 429 -46.54 5.63 9.74
N VAL A 430 -46.81 4.90 8.65
CA VAL A 430 -47.22 5.46 7.36
C VAL A 430 -48.55 4.82 6.97
N ALA A 431 -49.57 5.63 6.73
CA ALA A 431 -50.83 5.13 6.19
C ALA A 431 -50.61 4.73 4.73
N VAL A 432 -50.90 3.48 4.39
CA VAL A 432 -50.73 2.97 3.02
C VAL A 432 -52.10 2.58 2.48
N VAL A 433 -52.54 3.29 1.45
CA VAL A 433 -53.72 2.91 0.67
C VAL A 433 -53.23 1.91 -0.38
N GLU A 434 -53.80 0.70 -0.40
CA GLU A 434 -53.54 -0.27 -1.47
C GLU A 434 -53.97 0.26 -2.85
#